data_AF-A0A7S1V396-F1
#
_entry.id   AF-A0A7S1V396-F1
#
_cell.length_a   1.000
_cell.length_b   1.000
_cell.length_c   1.000
_cell.angle_alpha   90.00
_cell.angle_beta   90.00
_cell.angle_gamma   90.00
#
_symmetry.space_group_name_H-M   'P 1'
#
loop_
_entity.id
_entity.type
_entity.pdbx_description
1 polymer ?
#
loop_
_entity_poly.entity_id
_entity_poly.type
_entity_poly.pdbx_seq_one_letter_code
_entity_poly.pdbx_strand_id
1 'polypeptide(L)'
;TVPASSSLIFDEDLNGIGLDLDGMDVQGSLIAGSETCQIEAPITITLHGTRPADAVTNIQDPTFKGISVSGEISLHGKQYYRSWTRLAKTVEIGDNVLLLQHEVNWEPGQEIVLVTSAMKDSREWHQNEVLTISSVHVSPATDVGTAVFLDGAAVYRHDANGNYQAEVGLLSRTIKIQGAASDSEPTDPDPLDCTDRWVYGNTGRPCANTELTGFGGHIIVHDNGVGQVEGVELYRMG
;
A
#
# COMPACT_ATOMS: atom_id res chain seq x y z
N THR A 1 24.84 -1.18 6.71
CA THR A 1 25.38 -1.69 5.44
C THR A 1 25.45 -3.20 5.46
N VAL A 2 25.03 -3.86 4.38
CA VAL A 2 25.29 -5.28 4.10
C VAL A 2 26.47 -5.34 3.11
N PRO A 3 27.68 -5.74 3.55
CA PRO A 3 28.86 -5.76 2.67
C PRO A 3 28.73 -6.75 1.51
N ALA A 4 29.47 -6.53 0.42
CA ALA A 4 29.42 -7.35 -0.80
C ALA A 4 29.70 -8.85 -0.61
N SER A 5 30.34 -9.24 0.51
CA SER A 5 30.64 -10.65 0.84
C SER A 5 29.66 -11.26 1.84
N SER A 6 28.54 -10.59 2.12
CA SER A 6 27.62 -10.97 3.20
C SER A 6 26.16 -10.89 2.77
N SER A 7 25.32 -11.59 3.52
CA SER A 7 23.87 -11.60 3.32
C SER A 7 23.18 -11.32 4.65
N LEU A 8 22.19 -10.43 4.62
CA LEU A 8 21.22 -10.27 5.69
C LEU A 8 19.96 -11.03 5.27
N ILE A 9 19.61 -12.07 6.03
CA ILE A 9 18.48 -12.95 5.73
C ILE A 9 17.48 -12.83 6.87
N PHE A 10 16.25 -12.43 6.54
CA PHE A 10 15.12 -12.53 7.45
C PHE A 10 14.55 -13.94 7.39
N ASP A 11 14.55 -14.61 8.54
CA ASP A 11 13.85 -15.87 8.72
C ASP A 11 12.43 -15.62 9.25
N GLU A 12 11.63 -16.66 9.36
CA GLU A 12 10.24 -16.54 9.83
C GLU A 12 10.15 -16.47 11.37
N ASP A 13 9.49 -15.42 11.88
CA ASP A 13 9.06 -15.32 13.28
C ASP A 13 7.55 -15.12 13.33
N LEU A 14 6.83 -16.02 13.99
CA LEU A 14 5.37 -15.95 14.11
C LEU A 14 4.86 -14.69 14.82
N ASN A 15 5.72 -14.00 15.60
CA ASN A 15 5.40 -12.71 16.22
C ASN A 15 5.67 -11.53 15.28
N GLY A 16 6.21 -11.79 14.10
CA GLY A 16 6.66 -10.81 13.13
C GLY A 16 8.04 -10.24 13.44
N ILE A 17 8.65 -9.64 12.42
CA ILE A 17 9.95 -8.97 12.53
C ILE A 17 9.75 -7.48 12.23
N GLY A 18 10.15 -6.63 13.17
CA GLY A 18 10.28 -5.19 12.97
C GLY A 18 11.75 -4.79 12.84
N LEU A 19 12.07 -3.98 11.82
CA LEU A 19 13.38 -3.37 11.67
C LEU A 19 13.24 -1.87 11.45
N ASP A 20 13.74 -1.09 12.40
CA ASP A 20 13.79 0.37 12.35
C ASP A 20 15.21 0.84 12.01
N LEU A 21 15.33 1.67 10.97
CA LEU A 21 16.63 2.17 10.51
C LEU A 21 16.52 3.52 9.80
N ASP A 22 17.56 4.35 9.89
CA ASP A 22 17.63 5.62 9.14
C ASP A 22 17.95 5.41 7.66
N GLY A 23 18.65 4.32 7.33
CA GLY A 23 19.12 4.03 5.99
C GLY A 23 19.89 2.72 5.89
N MET A 24 19.86 2.08 4.71
CA MET A 24 20.60 0.85 4.46
C MET A 24 21.30 0.89 3.11
N ASP A 25 22.59 0.56 3.10
CA ASP A 25 23.34 0.23 1.89
C ASP A 25 23.50 -1.28 1.77
N VAL A 26 22.99 -1.87 0.68
CA VAL A 26 23.01 -3.30 0.37
C VAL A 26 23.97 -3.53 -0.79
N GLN A 27 25.21 -3.88 -0.47
CA GLN A 27 26.25 -4.26 -1.43
C GLN A 27 26.31 -5.77 -1.65
N GLY A 28 25.96 -6.53 -0.61
CA GLY A 28 25.79 -7.99 -0.64
C GLY A 28 24.35 -8.35 -0.99
N SER A 29 23.67 -9.12 -0.16
CA SER A 29 22.24 -9.44 -0.37
C SER A 29 21.35 -9.20 0.85
N LEU A 30 20.14 -8.69 0.60
CA LEU A 30 19.05 -8.59 1.56
C LEU A 30 17.94 -9.55 1.12
N ILE A 31 17.68 -10.58 1.92
CA ILE A 31 16.80 -11.70 1.54
C ILE A 31 15.68 -11.87 2.57
N ALA A 32 14.44 -11.99 2.08
CA ALA A 32 13.29 -12.44 2.86
C ALA A 32 12.48 -13.41 1.99
N GLY A 33 12.58 -14.70 2.27
CA GLY A 33 11.95 -15.74 1.45
C GLY A 33 12.61 -15.94 0.08
N SER A 34 11.91 -16.66 -0.80
CA SER A 34 12.26 -16.97 -2.18
C SER A 34 11.00 -17.25 -3.01
N GLU A 35 11.11 -17.32 -4.34
CA GLU A 35 9.98 -17.65 -5.24
C GLU A 35 9.22 -18.92 -4.83
N THR A 36 9.92 -19.92 -4.27
CA THR A 36 9.33 -21.21 -3.85
C THR A 36 9.07 -21.34 -2.35
N CYS A 37 9.55 -20.40 -1.53
CA CYS A 37 9.41 -20.40 -0.08
C CYS A 37 9.17 -18.97 0.38
N GLN A 38 7.90 -18.59 0.40
CA GLN A 38 7.45 -17.24 0.72
C GLN A 38 7.38 -17.05 2.24
N ILE A 39 7.60 -15.83 2.69
CA ILE A 39 7.41 -15.43 4.09
C ILE A 39 5.91 -15.34 4.38
N GLU A 40 5.43 -16.08 5.39
CA GLU A 40 4.03 -16.07 5.82
C GLU A 40 3.79 -15.13 7.01
N ALA A 41 4.80 -14.93 7.86
CA ALA A 41 4.73 -14.05 9.03
C ALA A 41 5.18 -12.60 8.73
N PRO A 42 4.61 -11.58 9.38
CA PRO A 42 4.81 -10.19 8.97
C PRO A 42 6.25 -9.70 9.17
N ILE A 43 6.80 -9.02 8.16
CA ILE A 43 8.08 -8.31 8.24
C ILE A 43 7.83 -6.82 7.94
N THR A 44 8.22 -5.94 8.84
CA THR A 44 8.10 -4.48 8.66
C THR A 44 9.46 -3.81 8.75
N ILE A 45 9.87 -3.15 7.67
CA ILE A 45 11.05 -2.28 7.64
C ILE A 45 10.56 -0.84 7.66
N THR A 46 10.92 -0.10 8.71
CA THR A 46 10.55 1.31 8.90
C THR A 46 11.78 2.19 8.71
N LEU A 47 11.71 3.08 7.73
CA LEU A 47 12.75 4.01 7.33
C LEU A 47 12.53 5.37 7.98
N HIS A 48 13.49 5.80 8.81
CA HIS A 48 13.46 7.07 9.54
C HIS A 48 14.34 8.11 8.84
N GLY A 49 13.99 9.37 8.99
CA GLY A 49 14.71 10.51 8.44
C GLY A 49 13.82 11.73 8.31
N THR A 50 14.20 12.83 8.95
CA THR A 50 13.46 14.10 8.80
C THR A 50 13.86 14.79 7.51
N ARG A 51 12.88 15.30 6.77
CA ARG A 51 13.11 16.05 5.52
C ARG A 51 14.10 17.20 5.74
N PRO A 52 15.26 17.21 5.07
CA PRO A 52 16.19 18.34 5.12
C PRO A 52 15.56 19.59 4.51
N ALA A 53 15.88 20.77 5.08
CA ALA A 53 15.36 22.05 4.58
C ALA A 53 15.80 22.36 3.14
N ASP A 54 16.93 21.80 2.72
CA ASP A 54 17.58 21.97 1.42
C ASP A 54 17.39 20.76 0.48
N ALA A 55 16.47 19.84 0.79
CA ALA A 55 16.29 18.57 0.08
C ALA A 55 16.07 18.70 -1.45
N VAL A 56 15.60 19.86 -1.93
CA VAL A 56 15.39 20.13 -3.37
C VAL A 56 16.70 20.51 -4.07
N THR A 57 17.61 21.17 -3.35
CA THR A 57 18.86 21.71 -3.92
C THR A 57 20.08 20.86 -3.58
N ASN A 58 19.97 20.01 -2.55
CA ASN A 58 21.04 19.18 -2.04
C ASN A 58 20.63 17.71 -2.12
N ILE A 59 21.17 17.02 -3.13
CA ILE A 59 20.94 15.59 -3.36
C ILE A 59 21.56 14.83 -2.18
N GLN A 60 20.73 14.13 -1.43
CA GLN A 60 21.17 13.32 -0.29
C GLN A 60 21.82 12.01 -0.76
N ASP A 61 22.56 11.38 0.15
CA ASP A 61 23.06 10.02 -0.05
C ASP A 61 21.87 9.06 -0.33
N PRO A 62 21.99 8.11 -1.28
CA PRO A 62 20.92 7.15 -1.59
C PRO A 62 20.44 6.30 -0.40
N THR A 63 21.20 6.23 0.70
CA THR A 63 20.78 5.56 1.93
C THR A 63 19.91 6.44 2.82
N PHE A 64 19.85 7.75 2.61
CA PHE A 64 19.11 8.67 3.48
C PHE A 64 17.61 8.36 3.45
N LYS A 65 17.05 7.86 4.57
CA LYS A 65 15.68 7.35 4.63
C LYS A 65 15.37 6.33 3.53
N GLY A 66 16.35 5.52 3.18
CA GLY A 66 16.26 4.68 2.01
C GLY A 66 17.09 3.42 2.05
N ILE A 67 16.76 2.51 1.15
CA ILE A 67 17.52 1.30 0.88
C ILE A 67 18.22 1.48 -0.47
N SER A 68 19.54 1.62 -0.44
CA SER A 68 20.42 1.69 -1.61
C SER A 68 20.93 0.29 -1.93
N VAL A 69 20.67 -0.22 -3.13
CA VAL A 69 20.99 -1.61 -3.50
C VAL A 69 21.94 -1.64 -4.68
N SER A 70 23.19 -1.98 -4.42
CA SER A 70 24.23 -2.23 -5.43
C SER A 70 24.56 -3.73 -5.57
N GLY A 71 24.10 -4.55 -4.63
CA GLY A 71 24.09 -6.02 -4.72
C GLY A 71 22.70 -6.54 -5.04
N GLU A 72 22.05 -7.26 -4.13
CA GLU A 72 20.75 -7.89 -4.37
C GLU A 72 19.74 -7.59 -3.26
N ILE A 73 18.49 -7.34 -3.65
CA ILE A 73 17.33 -7.39 -2.77
C ILE A 73 16.34 -8.43 -3.31
N SER A 74 16.02 -9.43 -2.51
CA SER A 74 15.10 -10.52 -2.85
C SER A 74 14.06 -10.67 -1.75
N LEU A 75 12.83 -10.25 -2.02
CA LEU A 75 11.74 -10.20 -1.05
C LEU A 75 10.53 -10.92 -1.62
N HIS A 76 10.15 -12.04 -1.02
CA HIS A 76 9.01 -12.86 -1.42
C HIS A 76 8.10 -13.09 -0.23
N GLY A 77 7.08 -12.24 -0.11
CA GLY A 77 6.00 -12.39 0.86
C GLY A 77 4.88 -13.29 0.33
N LYS A 78 4.03 -13.77 1.26
CA LYS A 78 2.82 -14.52 0.97
C LYS A 78 2.01 -13.89 -0.15
N GLN A 79 1.59 -14.72 -1.10
CA GLN A 79 0.69 -14.30 -2.17
C GLN A 79 -0.79 -14.42 -1.75
N TYR A 80 -1.48 -13.28 -1.79
CA TYR A 80 -2.92 -13.22 -1.65
C TYR A 80 -3.61 -13.31 -3.00
N TYR A 81 -4.59 -14.20 -3.11
CA TYR A 81 -5.39 -14.46 -4.28
C TYR A 81 -6.88 -14.26 -3.98
N ARG A 82 -7.58 -13.39 -4.70
CA ARG A 82 -7.12 -12.35 -5.64
C ARG A 82 -6.84 -11.05 -4.90
N SER A 83 -5.90 -10.23 -5.38
CA SER A 83 -5.65 -8.90 -4.79
C SER A 83 -6.70 -7.86 -5.15
N TRP A 84 -7.53 -8.12 -6.17
CA TRP A 84 -8.56 -7.21 -6.64
C TRP A 84 -9.82 -8.00 -7.07
N THR A 85 -10.99 -7.47 -6.72
CA THR A 85 -12.29 -8.05 -7.08
C THR A 85 -13.36 -6.97 -7.10
N ARG A 86 -14.62 -7.36 -7.26
CA ARG A 86 -15.78 -6.47 -7.28
C ARG A 86 -16.82 -6.90 -6.27
N LEU A 87 -17.66 -5.94 -5.88
CA LEU A 87 -18.84 -6.21 -5.08
C LEU A 87 -19.81 -7.13 -5.84
N ALA A 88 -20.31 -8.15 -5.15
CA ALA A 88 -21.45 -8.96 -5.57
C ALA A 88 -22.79 -8.26 -5.27
N LYS A 89 -22.81 -7.35 -4.29
CA LYS A 89 -23.99 -6.60 -3.88
C LYS A 89 -23.62 -5.19 -3.45
N THR A 90 -24.51 -4.22 -3.73
CA THR A 90 -24.38 -2.85 -3.23
C THR A 90 -24.15 -2.84 -1.72
N VAL A 91 -23.19 -2.01 -1.31
CA VAL A 91 -22.90 -1.69 0.09
C VAL A 91 -23.66 -0.40 0.41
N GLU A 92 -24.50 -0.44 1.43
CA GLU A 92 -25.22 0.73 1.92
C GLU A 92 -24.47 1.39 3.08
N ILE A 93 -24.77 2.67 3.34
CA ILE A 93 -24.16 3.41 4.45
C ILE A 93 -24.49 2.71 5.77
N GLY A 94 -23.47 2.43 6.57
CA GLY A 94 -23.60 1.72 7.84
C GLY A 94 -23.41 0.21 7.75
N ASP A 95 -23.29 -0.36 6.54
CA ASP A 95 -22.94 -1.77 6.38
C ASP A 95 -21.49 -2.03 6.83
N ASN A 96 -21.27 -3.12 7.57
CA ASN A 96 -19.95 -3.58 7.99
C ASN A 96 -19.55 -4.91 7.33
N VAL A 97 -20.22 -5.26 6.23
CA VAL A 97 -19.95 -6.47 5.46
C VAL A 97 -19.93 -6.15 3.97
N LEU A 98 -18.89 -6.62 3.29
CA LEU A 98 -18.76 -6.56 1.85
C LEU A 98 -19.01 -7.96 1.29
N LEU A 99 -19.93 -8.07 0.33
CA LEU A 99 -20.11 -9.30 -0.44
C LEU A 99 -19.33 -9.17 -1.74
N LEU A 100 -18.39 -10.08 -1.99
CA LEU A 100 -17.48 -10.05 -3.13
C LEU A 100 -17.87 -11.12 -4.16
N GLN A 101 -17.69 -10.81 -5.45
CA GLN A 101 -18.00 -11.72 -6.55
C GLN A 101 -17.13 -12.98 -6.56
N HIS A 102 -15.91 -12.87 -6.07
CA HIS A 102 -14.91 -13.91 -6.16
C HIS A 102 -14.44 -14.36 -4.78
N GLU A 103 -14.01 -15.62 -4.71
CA GLU A 103 -13.31 -16.15 -3.55
C GLU A 103 -11.97 -15.42 -3.37
N VAL A 104 -11.67 -15.06 -2.12
CA VAL A 104 -10.40 -14.46 -1.72
C VAL A 104 -9.84 -15.16 -0.49
N ASN A 105 -8.52 -15.15 -0.33
CA ASN A 105 -7.81 -15.68 0.84
C ASN A 105 -7.31 -14.57 1.78
N TRP A 106 -8.01 -13.43 1.82
CA TRP A 106 -7.66 -12.31 2.70
C TRP A 106 -7.84 -12.69 4.17
N GLU A 107 -7.15 -11.98 5.05
CA GLU A 107 -7.00 -12.30 6.46
C GLU A 107 -7.44 -11.13 7.36
N PRO A 108 -7.90 -11.41 8.60
CA PRO A 108 -8.19 -10.37 9.58
C PRO A 108 -6.99 -9.43 9.85
N GLY A 109 -7.29 -8.16 10.12
CA GLY A 109 -6.30 -7.10 10.36
C GLY A 109 -5.73 -6.47 9.09
N GLN A 110 -5.99 -7.04 7.91
CA GLN A 110 -5.57 -6.45 6.66
C GLN A 110 -6.45 -5.27 6.24
N GLU A 111 -5.85 -4.31 5.53
CA GLU A 111 -6.52 -3.16 4.95
C GLU A 111 -6.91 -3.43 3.50
N ILE A 112 -8.12 -3.00 3.16
CA ILE A 112 -8.65 -2.99 1.81
C ILE A 112 -8.98 -1.57 1.38
N VAL A 113 -9.01 -1.34 0.07
CA VAL A 113 -9.66 -0.17 -0.52
C VAL A 113 -10.99 -0.60 -1.11
N LEU A 114 -12.06 0.12 -0.77
CA LEU A 114 -13.36 0.08 -1.42
C LEU A 114 -13.48 1.34 -2.30
N VAL A 115 -13.47 1.15 -3.61
CA VAL A 115 -13.39 2.25 -4.58
C VAL A 115 -14.76 2.90 -4.78
N THR A 116 -14.78 4.21 -4.99
CA THR A 116 -15.99 4.98 -5.25
C THR A 116 -16.76 4.43 -6.47
N SER A 117 -18.08 4.56 -6.40
CA SER A 117 -18.97 4.33 -7.55
C SER A 117 -19.48 5.63 -8.18
N ALA A 118 -19.06 6.79 -7.65
CA ALA A 118 -19.37 8.08 -8.22
C ALA A 118 -18.56 8.34 -9.50
N MET A 119 -19.19 9.03 -10.46
CA MET A 119 -18.48 9.46 -11.68
C MET A 119 -17.38 10.49 -11.39
N LYS A 120 -17.51 11.25 -10.31
CA LYS A 120 -16.53 12.25 -9.87
C LYS A 120 -15.68 11.61 -8.78
N ASP A 121 -14.42 11.36 -9.09
CA ASP A 121 -13.38 11.02 -8.11
C ASP A 121 -12.32 12.11 -8.13
N SER A 122 -12.37 12.97 -7.13
CA SER A 122 -11.49 14.12 -6.97
C SER A 122 -11.28 14.38 -5.49
N ARG A 123 -10.25 15.14 -5.12
CA ARG A 123 -9.95 15.44 -3.70
C ARG A 123 -11.16 15.97 -2.91
N GLU A 124 -11.89 16.92 -3.48
CA GLU A 124 -13.11 17.50 -2.86
C GLU A 124 -14.33 16.57 -2.88
N TRP A 125 -14.23 15.45 -3.62
CA TRP A 125 -15.30 14.46 -3.77
C TRP A 125 -14.73 13.06 -3.67
N HIS A 126 -13.98 12.82 -2.60
CA HIS A 126 -13.37 11.53 -2.32
C HIS A 126 -14.35 10.66 -1.56
N GLN A 127 -14.77 9.55 -2.18
CA GLN A 127 -15.64 8.55 -1.57
C GLN A 127 -15.02 7.15 -1.61
N ASN A 128 -13.70 7.06 -1.81
CA ASN A 128 -13.02 5.79 -1.61
C ASN A 128 -12.85 5.59 -0.11
N GLU A 129 -12.88 4.34 0.34
CA GLU A 129 -12.74 4.00 1.76
C GLU A 129 -11.59 3.03 1.93
N VAL A 130 -10.75 3.26 2.95
CA VAL A 130 -9.79 2.27 3.42
C VAL A 130 -10.36 1.65 4.69
N LEU A 131 -10.56 0.34 4.67
CA LEU A 131 -11.29 -0.39 5.71
C LEU A 131 -10.47 -1.60 6.18
N THR A 132 -10.55 -1.92 7.47
CA THR A 132 -9.85 -3.07 8.06
C THR A 132 -10.76 -4.28 8.14
N ILE A 133 -10.24 -5.44 7.73
CA ILE A 133 -10.94 -6.73 7.77
C ILE A 133 -11.00 -7.26 9.20
N SER A 134 -12.19 -7.61 9.67
CA SER A 134 -12.39 -8.30 10.94
C SER A 134 -12.46 -9.82 10.78
N SER A 135 -13.13 -10.31 9.73
CA SER A 135 -13.21 -11.74 9.40
C SER A 135 -13.61 -11.98 7.95
N VAL A 136 -13.28 -13.17 7.43
CA VAL A 136 -13.54 -13.56 6.03
C VAL A 136 -14.24 -14.92 5.99
N HIS A 137 -15.32 -15.01 5.20
CA HIS A 137 -16.08 -16.23 4.99
C HIS A 137 -16.24 -16.50 3.49
N VAL A 138 -15.62 -17.57 3.01
CA VAL A 138 -15.63 -17.97 1.60
C VAL A 138 -16.92 -18.73 1.27
N SER A 139 -17.45 -18.49 0.07
CA SER A 139 -18.69 -19.07 -0.49
C SER A 139 -19.90 -19.03 0.47
N PRO A 140 -20.26 -17.87 1.05
CA PRO A 140 -21.33 -17.79 2.05
C PRO A 140 -22.72 -18.04 1.48
N ALA A 141 -22.91 -17.86 0.16
CA ALA A 141 -24.17 -18.07 -0.55
C ALA A 141 -23.90 -18.32 -2.05
N THR A 142 -24.92 -18.77 -2.77
CA THR A 142 -24.89 -18.85 -4.24
C THR A 142 -24.59 -17.47 -4.84
N ASP A 143 -23.70 -17.43 -5.83
CA ASP A 143 -23.25 -16.22 -6.55
C ASP A 143 -22.47 -15.20 -5.69
N VAL A 144 -22.06 -15.57 -4.47
CA VAL A 144 -21.16 -14.77 -3.63
C VAL A 144 -19.90 -15.57 -3.36
N GLY A 145 -18.76 -15.08 -3.83
CA GLY A 145 -17.47 -15.73 -3.62
C GLY A 145 -16.94 -15.55 -2.20
N THR A 146 -17.12 -14.39 -1.58
CA THR A 146 -16.66 -14.16 -0.20
C THR A 146 -17.47 -13.07 0.49
N ALA A 147 -17.77 -13.26 1.79
CA ALA A 147 -18.21 -12.19 2.69
C ALA A 147 -17.01 -11.72 3.53
N VAL A 148 -16.69 -10.44 3.44
CA VAL A 148 -15.63 -9.78 4.22
C VAL A 148 -16.30 -8.88 5.25
N PHE A 149 -16.14 -9.21 6.53
CA PHE A 149 -16.60 -8.38 7.63
C PHE A 149 -15.51 -7.38 7.99
N LEU A 150 -15.94 -6.21 8.43
CA LEU A 150 -15.10 -5.06 8.68
C LEU A 150 -15.12 -4.69 10.16
N ASP A 151 -14.05 -4.07 10.66
CA ASP A 151 -13.99 -3.51 12.03
C ASP A 151 -14.81 -2.21 12.16
N GLY A 152 -15.06 -1.54 11.02
CA GLY A 152 -15.89 -0.35 10.90
C GLY A 152 -17.03 -0.55 9.89
N ALA A 153 -17.88 0.47 9.75
CA ALA A 153 -18.94 0.48 8.75
C ALA A 153 -18.57 1.41 7.60
N ALA A 154 -19.03 1.07 6.40
CA ALA A 154 -18.92 1.93 5.22
C ALA A 154 -19.66 3.24 5.46
N VAL A 155 -19.02 4.36 5.14
CA VAL A 155 -19.60 5.70 5.32
C VAL A 155 -20.23 6.23 4.03
N TYR A 156 -19.91 5.62 2.89
CA TYR A 156 -20.54 5.89 1.60
C TYR A 156 -21.26 4.66 1.05
N ARG A 157 -22.15 4.92 0.08
CA ARG A 157 -22.82 3.87 -0.68
C ARG A 157 -21.97 3.49 -1.88
N HIS A 158 -21.74 2.19 -2.10
CA HIS A 158 -20.96 1.68 -3.23
C HIS A 158 -21.82 0.75 -4.08
N ASP A 159 -22.10 1.17 -5.31
CA ASP A 159 -23.00 0.45 -6.22
C ASP A 159 -22.46 -0.90 -6.69
N ALA A 160 -23.31 -1.93 -6.61
CA ALA A 160 -23.17 -3.16 -7.36
C ALA A 160 -24.51 -3.59 -7.96
N ASN A 161 -24.69 -3.28 -9.24
CA ASN A 161 -25.88 -3.60 -10.02
C ASN A 161 -25.49 -4.27 -11.35
N GLY A 162 -26.44 -4.49 -12.26
CA GLY A 162 -26.17 -5.17 -13.54
C GLY A 162 -25.22 -4.44 -14.49
N ASN A 163 -25.01 -3.13 -14.32
CA ASN A 163 -24.20 -2.30 -15.22
C ASN A 163 -22.82 -1.96 -14.66
N TYR A 164 -22.70 -1.86 -13.34
CA TYR A 164 -21.46 -1.49 -12.66
C TYR A 164 -21.39 -2.14 -11.28
N GLN A 165 -20.19 -2.57 -10.89
CA GLN A 165 -19.89 -2.99 -9.53
C GLN A 165 -18.61 -2.32 -9.06
N ALA A 166 -18.69 -1.67 -7.90
CA ALA A 166 -17.53 -1.05 -7.27
C ALA A 166 -16.44 -2.09 -6.99
N GLU A 167 -15.21 -1.65 -7.09
CA GLU A 167 -14.03 -2.50 -6.96
C GLU A 167 -13.52 -2.51 -5.53
N VAL A 168 -12.98 -3.66 -5.12
CA VAL A 168 -12.40 -3.86 -3.80
C VAL A 168 -11.01 -4.46 -3.98
N GLY A 169 -10.00 -3.82 -3.38
CA GLY A 169 -8.60 -4.21 -3.48
C GLY A 169 -7.96 -4.45 -2.13
N LEU A 170 -7.12 -5.48 -2.03
CA LEU A 170 -6.29 -5.70 -0.85
C LEU A 170 -5.03 -4.82 -0.90
N LEU A 171 -4.86 -3.97 0.10
CA LEU A 171 -3.69 -3.11 0.25
C LEU A 171 -2.55 -3.81 1.00
N SER A 172 -2.87 -4.54 2.07
CA SER A 172 -1.87 -5.14 2.93
C SER A 172 -1.09 -6.29 2.29
N ARG A 173 0.20 -6.39 2.62
CA ARG A 173 1.06 -7.54 2.29
C ARG A 173 1.88 -7.96 3.51
N THR A 174 2.43 -9.17 3.47
CA THR A 174 3.20 -9.74 4.59
C THR A 174 4.51 -9.00 4.83
N ILE A 175 5.19 -8.58 3.77
CA ILE A 175 6.39 -7.75 3.88
C ILE A 175 5.98 -6.30 3.61
N LYS A 176 6.27 -5.40 4.54
CA LYS A 176 6.01 -3.96 4.44
C LYS A 176 7.30 -3.18 4.54
N ILE A 177 7.58 -2.34 3.56
CA ILE A 177 8.63 -1.33 3.64
C ILE A 177 7.96 0.02 3.66
N GLN A 178 8.28 0.82 4.68
CA GLN A 178 7.60 2.08 4.89
C GLN A 178 8.49 3.22 5.36
N GLY A 179 8.12 4.45 5.02
CA GLY A 179 8.60 5.64 5.73
C GLY A 179 7.94 5.76 7.11
N ALA A 180 8.71 6.17 8.12
CA ALA A 180 8.19 6.35 9.47
C ALA A 180 7.12 7.45 9.52
N ALA A 181 6.07 7.24 10.32
CA ALA A 181 4.93 8.16 10.40
C ALA A 181 5.32 9.57 10.84
N SER A 182 6.27 9.66 11.76
CA SER A 182 6.66 10.89 12.45
C SER A 182 7.47 11.85 11.60
N ASP A 183 8.03 11.37 10.49
CA ASP A 183 8.94 12.14 9.65
C ASP A 183 8.67 11.96 8.15
N SER A 184 7.60 11.25 7.80
CA SER A 184 7.11 11.14 6.43
C SER A 184 5.98 12.13 6.22
N GLU A 185 6.36 13.34 5.83
CA GLU A 185 5.41 14.40 5.49
C GLU A 185 4.46 13.89 4.40
N PRO A 186 3.14 13.88 4.63
CA PRO A 186 2.20 13.42 3.63
C PRO A 186 2.33 14.29 2.38
N THR A 187 2.19 13.65 1.23
CA THR A 187 2.15 14.28 -0.08
C THR A 187 1.06 15.36 -0.19
N ASP A 188 0.01 15.29 0.66
CA ASP A 188 -1.12 16.22 0.68
C ASP A 188 -1.62 16.46 2.13
N PRO A 189 -1.09 17.47 2.86
CA PRO A 189 -1.53 17.78 4.22
C PRO A 189 -2.83 18.59 4.29
N ASP A 190 -3.29 19.19 3.17
CA ASP A 190 -4.45 20.08 3.13
C ASP A 190 -5.56 19.51 2.24
N PRO A 191 -6.83 19.47 2.68
CA PRO A 191 -7.97 19.30 1.78
C PRO A 191 -8.23 20.62 1.05
N LEU A 192 -7.40 20.98 0.06
CA LEU A 192 -7.67 22.14 -0.80
C LEU A 192 -9.04 21.99 -1.46
N ASP A 193 -9.94 22.87 -1.04
CA ASP A 193 -11.22 23.17 -1.67
C ASP A 193 -10.92 23.89 -2.99
N CYS A 194 -10.79 23.13 -4.08
CA CYS A 194 -10.58 23.69 -5.41
C CYS A 194 -11.89 24.28 -5.93
N THR A 195 -12.35 25.32 -5.23
CA THR A 195 -13.51 26.13 -5.59
C THR A 195 -13.35 26.64 -7.04
N ASP A 196 -14.42 26.53 -7.83
CA ASP A 196 -14.56 26.95 -9.24
C ASP A 196 -14.28 25.92 -10.39
N ARG A 197 -14.48 24.61 -10.20
CA ARG A 197 -14.39 23.63 -11.32
C ARG A 197 -15.71 22.97 -11.70
N TRP A 198 -16.09 23.10 -12.98
CA TRP A 198 -17.27 22.46 -13.59
C TRP A 198 -16.90 21.10 -14.22
N VAL A 199 -17.82 20.12 -14.13
CA VAL A 199 -17.60 18.70 -14.50
C VAL A 199 -17.16 18.48 -15.96
N TYR A 200 -17.36 19.46 -16.85
CA TYR A 200 -17.08 19.34 -18.29
C TYR A 200 -16.17 20.44 -18.87
N GLY A 201 -15.49 21.24 -18.04
CA GLY A 201 -14.71 22.35 -18.59
C GLY A 201 -13.75 23.03 -17.64
N ASN A 202 -12.51 22.55 -17.61
CA ASN A 202 -11.27 23.34 -17.70
C ASN A 202 -10.08 22.36 -17.86
N THR A 203 -9.29 22.48 -18.94
CA THR A 203 -8.07 21.68 -19.20
C THR A 203 -6.81 22.23 -18.53
N GLY A 204 -6.95 23.31 -17.75
CA GLY A 204 -5.88 23.85 -16.92
C GLY A 204 -5.57 22.90 -15.77
N ARG A 205 -4.27 22.60 -15.63
CA ARG A 205 -3.62 21.71 -14.64
C ARG A 205 -4.34 21.65 -13.26
N PRO A 206 -4.19 20.53 -12.51
CA PRO A 206 -4.62 20.50 -11.12
C PRO A 206 -4.00 21.71 -10.36
N CYS A 207 -4.71 22.20 -9.34
CA CYS A 207 -4.50 23.43 -8.54
C CYS A 207 -3.02 23.86 -8.32
N ALA A 208 -2.72 25.13 -8.01
CA ALA A 208 -1.33 25.54 -7.76
C ALA A 208 -0.73 24.71 -6.59
N ASN A 209 0.52 24.26 -6.72
CA ASN A 209 1.20 23.31 -5.81
C ASN A 209 0.64 21.87 -5.79
N THR A 210 0.01 21.41 -6.88
CA THR A 210 -0.56 20.06 -6.97
C THR A 210 0.42 18.92 -7.23
N GLU A 211 1.69 19.22 -7.45
CA GLU A 211 2.74 18.19 -7.48
C GLU A 211 3.30 18.03 -6.06
N LEU A 212 2.47 17.34 -5.26
CA LEU A 212 2.76 16.61 -4.03
C LEU A 212 4.24 16.61 -3.58
N THR A 213 4.61 17.45 -2.61
CA THR A 213 5.92 17.34 -1.95
C THR A 213 5.83 16.44 -0.73
N GLY A 214 5.50 15.17 -0.95
CA GLY A 214 5.63 14.17 0.11
C GLY A 214 7.09 13.87 0.36
N PHE A 215 7.41 13.53 1.59
CA PHE A 215 8.71 13.00 1.93
C PHE A 215 8.49 11.61 2.52
N GLY A 216 9.04 10.60 1.89
CA GLY A 216 8.82 9.20 2.25
C GLY A 216 10.11 8.42 2.28
N GLY A 217 10.00 7.14 2.60
CA GLY A 217 11.11 6.22 2.38
C GLY A 217 11.32 5.94 0.90
N HIS A 218 12.50 5.46 0.51
CA HIS A 218 12.73 5.03 -0.88
C HIS A 218 13.56 3.75 -0.97
N ILE A 219 13.50 3.12 -2.14
CA ILE A 219 14.36 1.99 -2.50
C ILE A 219 14.95 2.32 -3.87
N ILE A 220 16.28 2.29 -3.96
CA ILE A 220 17.00 2.52 -5.20
C ILE A 220 17.81 1.27 -5.51
N VAL A 221 17.47 0.60 -6.60
CA VAL A 221 18.30 -0.46 -7.18
C VAL A 221 19.18 0.18 -8.25
N HIS A 222 20.49 0.19 -8.02
CA HIS A 222 21.48 0.80 -8.92
C HIS A 222 21.71 -0.09 -10.15
N ASP A 223 22.40 0.43 -11.18
CA ASP A 223 22.63 -0.27 -12.46
C ASP A 223 23.27 -1.66 -12.33
N ASN A 224 24.05 -1.89 -11.28
CA ASN A 224 24.70 -3.17 -10.97
C ASN A 224 23.94 -4.02 -9.95
N GLY A 225 22.85 -3.49 -9.39
CA GLY A 225 22.01 -4.16 -8.42
C GLY A 225 20.91 -5.00 -9.06
N VAL A 226 20.36 -5.94 -8.29
CA VAL A 226 19.23 -6.79 -8.68
C VAL A 226 18.12 -6.65 -7.65
N GLY A 227 16.89 -6.47 -8.12
CA GLY A 227 15.69 -6.43 -7.28
C GLY A 227 14.66 -7.47 -7.72
N GLN A 228 14.29 -8.36 -6.81
CA GLN A 228 13.20 -9.33 -6.97
C GLN A 228 12.22 -9.12 -5.82
N VAL A 229 10.98 -8.75 -6.14
CA VAL A 229 10.02 -8.30 -5.13
C VAL A 229 8.64 -8.82 -5.48
N GLU A 230 8.07 -9.63 -4.58
CA GLU A 230 6.74 -10.23 -4.69
C GLU A 230 6.05 -10.21 -3.33
N GLY A 231 4.74 -9.90 -3.29
CA GLY A 231 4.02 -9.89 -2.01
C GLY A 231 4.56 -8.85 -1.02
N VAL A 232 5.00 -7.69 -1.52
CA VAL A 232 5.54 -6.58 -0.71
C VAL A 232 4.65 -5.35 -0.82
N GLU A 233 4.38 -4.74 0.33
CA GLU A 233 3.68 -3.46 0.49
C GLU A 233 4.72 -2.35 0.62
N LEU A 234 4.53 -1.27 -0.15
CA LEU A 234 5.30 -0.05 -0.06
C LEU A 234 4.40 1.06 0.46
N TYR A 235 4.72 1.64 1.62
CA TYR A 235 3.84 2.57 2.30
C TYR A 235 4.57 3.85 2.75
N ARG A 236 3.98 5.03 2.51
CA ARG A 236 4.66 6.34 2.76
C ARG A 236 6.05 6.40 2.13
N MET A 237 6.11 6.00 0.86
CA MET A 237 7.32 6.07 0.04
C MET A 237 7.33 7.36 -0.79
N GLY A 238 8.51 7.86 -1.16
CA GLY A 238 8.71 9.12 -1.90
C GLY A 238 9.86 9.07 -2.88
#